data_AF-A0A1F6EMI9-F1
#
_entry.id   AF-A0A1F6EMI9-F1
#
_cell.length_a   1.000
_cell.length_b   1.000
_cell.length_c   1.000
_cell.angle_alpha   90.00
_cell.angle_beta   90.00
_cell.angle_gamma   90.00
#
_symmetry.space_group_name_H-M   'P 1'
#
loop_
_entity.id
_entity.type
_entity.pdbx_description
1 polymer ?
#
loop_
_entity_poly.entity_id
_entity_poly.type
_entity_poly.pdbx_seq_one_letter_code
_entity_poly.pdbx_strand_id
1 'polypeptide(L)'
;MNNTRFLFSNLGTDVMRCVAAAKRHDDKRYNDSLFRAYKTLTYLRRAHRPEAYEEGLLLIRALEYARSGKTLDAFSVHLNRHISSLAA
;
A
#
# COMPACT_ATOMS: atom_id res chain seq x y z
N MET A 1 7.35 -21.44 -1.87
CA MET A 1 8.03 -20.41 -2.70
C MET A 1 7.58 -19.03 -2.24
N ASN A 2 8.51 -18.07 -2.18
CA ASN A 2 8.45 -16.81 -1.41
C ASN A 2 7.15 -15.98 -1.54
N ASN A 3 6.25 -16.13 -0.56
CA ASN A 3 4.95 -15.48 -0.49
C ASN A 3 5.05 -13.95 -0.19
N THR A 4 6.13 -13.51 0.44
CA THR A 4 6.29 -12.11 0.91
C THR A 4 6.37 -11.10 -0.24
N ARG A 5 7.08 -11.41 -1.34
CA ARG A 5 7.18 -10.51 -2.51
C ARG A 5 5.80 -10.29 -3.17
N PHE A 6 5.03 -11.37 -3.32
CA PHE A 6 3.66 -11.29 -3.85
C PHE A 6 2.74 -10.46 -2.94
N LEU A 7 2.84 -10.65 -1.62
CA LEU A 7 2.09 -9.87 -0.64
C LEU A 7 2.47 -8.38 -0.67
N PHE A 8 3.75 -8.04 -0.81
CA PHE A 8 4.18 -6.65 -0.98
C PHE A 8 3.71 -6.03 -2.30
N SER A 9 3.73 -6.79 -3.40
CA SER A 9 3.18 -6.32 -4.67
C SER A 9 1.68 -6.03 -4.57
N ASN A 10 0.92 -6.91 -3.89
CA ASN A 10 -0.51 -6.69 -3.65
C ASN A 10 -0.74 -5.48 -2.72
N LEU A 11 0.03 -5.36 -1.65
CA LEU A 11 -0.03 -4.22 -0.74
C LEU A 11 0.23 -2.92 -1.48
N GLY A 12 1.31 -2.83 -2.25
CA GLY A 12 1.62 -1.67 -3.06
C GLY A 12 0.53 -1.35 -4.07
N THR A 13 -0.05 -2.38 -4.71
CA THR A 13 -1.17 -2.21 -5.65
C THR A 13 -2.41 -1.64 -4.96
N ASP A 14 -2.79 -2.15 -3.79
CA ASP A 14 -3.92 -1.60 -3.04
C ASP A 14 -3.66 -0.16 -2.55
N VAL A 15 -2.43 0.16 -2.16
CA VAL A 15 -2.03 1.54 -1.83
C VAL A 15 -2.14 2.46 -3.06
N MET A 16 -1.70 2.02 -4.24
CA MET A 16 -1.89 2.78 -5.49
C MET A 16 -3.38 2.99 -5.81
N ARG A 17 -4.24 2.01 -5.53
CA ARG A 17 -5.70 2.18 -5.65
C ARG A 17 -6.25 3.21 -4.66
N CYS A 18 -5.74 3.25 -3.42
CA CYS A 18 -6.08 4.31 -2.47
C CYS A 18 -5.70 5.68 -3.03
N VAL A 19 -4.49 5.85 -3.59
CA VAL A 19 -4.08 7.12 -4.21
C VAL A 19 -5.03 7.54 -5.33
N ALA A 20 -5.36 6.62 -6.23
CA ALA A 20 -6.28 6.91 -7.33
C ALA A 20 -7.68 7.28 -6.85
N ALA A 21 -8.18 6.62 -5.80
CA ALA A 21 -9.48 6.93 -5.20
C ALA A 21 -9.47 8.30 -4.49
N ALA A 22 -8.43 8.60 -3.71
CA ALA A 22 -8.27 9.89 -3.03
C ALA A 22 -8.23 11.06 -4.02
N LYS A 23 -7.50 10.92 -5.13
CA LYS A 23 -7.47 11.91 -6.23
C LYS A 23 -8.83 12.16 -6.87
N ARG A 24 -9.73 11.18 -6.84
CA ARG A 24 -11.08 11.27 -7.39
C ARG A 24 -12.13 11.65 -6.34
N HIS A 25 -11.72 11.92 -5.10
CA HIS A 25 -12.62 12.13 -3.96
C HIS A 25 -13.61 10.97 -3.75
N ASP A 26 -13.20 9.74 -4.08
CA ASP A 26 -14.02 8.52 -3.90
C ASP A 26 -13.65 7.83 -2.58
N ASP A 27 -14.23 8.35 -1.48
CA ASP A 27 -13.94 7.85 -0.13
C ASP A 27 -14.33 6.38 0.06
N LYS A 28 -15.39 5.92 -0.63
CA LYS A 28 -15.79 4.52 -0.56
C LYS A 28 -14.70 3.62 -1.13
N ARG A 29 -14.23 3.90 -2.35
CA ARG A 29 -13.14 3.11 -2.96
C ARG A 29 -11.83 3.23 -2.21
N TYR A 30 -11.57 4.39 -1.61
CA TYR A 30 -10.42 4.58 -0.73
C TYR A 30 -10.48 3.59 0.44
N ASN A 31 -11.59 3.58 1.18
CA ASN A 31 -11.77 2.71 2.34
C ASN A 31 -11.77 1.22 1.96
N ASP A 32 -12.41 0.85 0.85
CA ASP A 32 -12.41 -0.53 0.35
C ASP A 32 -10.98 -1.02 0.02
N SER A 33 -10.15 -0.16 -0.56
CA SER A 33 -8.77 -0.49 -0.91
C SER A 33 -7.86 -0.51 0.32
N LEU A 34 -8.03 0.43 1.24
CA LEU A 34 -7.32 0.48 2.51
C LEU A 34 -7.62 -0.75 3.37
N PHE A 35 -8.86 -1.20 3.39
CA PHE A 35 -9.25 -2.44 4.08
C PHE A 35 -8.52 -3.67 3.53
N ARG A 36 -8.39 -3.80 2.20
CA ARG A 36 -7.61 -4.90 1.59
C ARG A 36 -6.12 -4.82 1.95
N ALA A 37 -5.54 -3.63 1.99
CA ALA A 37 -4.17 -3.43 2.43
C ALA A 37 -3.98 -3.91 3.89
N TYR A 38 -4.88 -3.50 4.81
CA TYR A 38 -4.84 -3.97 6.21
C TYR A 38 -5.06 -5.48 6.36
N LYS A 39 -5.87 -6.11 5.50
CA LYS A 39 -5.99 -7.58 5.46
C LYS A 39 -4.65 -8.23 5.14
N THR A 40 -3.90 -7.70 4.16
CA THR A 40 -2.56 -8.18 3.82
C THR A 40 -1.59 -8.03 5.00
N LEU A 41 -1.60 -6.88 5.68
CA LEU A 41 -0.77 -6.67 6.89
C LEU A 41 -1.14 -7.64 8.01
N THR A 42 -2.43 -7.88 8.23
CA THR A 42 -2.91 -8.84 9.23
C THR A 42 -2.41 -10.26 8.92
N TYR A 43 -2.39 -10.64 7.64
CA TYR A 43 -1.82 -11.91 7.21
C TYR A 43 -0.32 -11.98 7.50
N LEU A 44 0.46 -10.94 7.13
CA LEU A 44 1.90 -10.88 7.40
C LEU A 44 2.24 -11.01 8.89
N ARG A 45 1.46 -10.33 9.74
CA ARG A 45 1.59 -10.43 11.20
C ARG A 45 1.35 -11.86 11.69
N ARG A 46 0.27 -12.51 11.23
CA ARG A 46 -0.06 -13.90 11.60
C ARG A 46 0.95 -14.91 11.07
N ALA A 47 1.56 -14.62 9.92
CA ALA A 47 2.61 -15.44 9.32
C ALA A 47 3.99 -15.26 9.98
N HIS A 48 4.09 -14.54 11.10
CA HIS A 48 5.35 -14.25 11.81
C HIS A 48 6.41 -13.62 10.89
N ARG A 49 5.98 -12.63 10.10
CA ARG A 49 6.85 -11.80 9.25
C ARG A 49 6.87 -10.36 9.78
N PRO A 50 7.47 -10.09 10.95
CA PRO A 50 7.37 -8.81 11.62
C PRO A 50 7.97 -7.66 10.78
N GLU A 51 9.10 -7.87 10.13
CA GLU A 51 9.75 -6.85 9.31
C GLU A 51 8.86 -6.45 8.13
N ALA A 52 8.25 -7.46 7.47
CA ALA A 52 7.34 -7.21 6.36
C ALA A 52 6.07 -6.47 6.80
N TYR A 53 5.57 -6.78 8.00
CA TYR A 53 4.42 -6.10 8.60
C TYR A 53 4.74 -4.65 8.93
N GLU A 54 5.90 -4.37 9.52
CA GLU A 54 6.35 -3.03 9.88
C GLU A 54 6.57 -2.13 8.66
N GLU A 55 7.27 -2.62 7.65
CA GLU A 55 7.44 -1.91 6.37
C GLU A 55 6.09 -1.60 5.71
N GLY A 56 5.17 -2.56 5.78
CA GLY A 56 3.82 -2.36 5.28
C GLY A 56 3.02 -1.30 6.05
N LEU A 57 3.19 -1.21 7.37
CA LEU A 57 2.60 -0.13 8.18
C LEU A 57 3.19 1.23 7.84
N LEU A 58 4.50 1.31 7.62
CA LEU A 58 5.18 2.54 7.20
C LEU A 58 4.63 3.02 5.85
N LEU A 59 4.40 2.11 4.90
CA LEU A 59 3.79 2.45 3.61
C LEU A 59 2.38 3.04 3.77
N ILE A 60 1.54 2.48 4.66
CA ILE A 60 0.21 3.02 4.93
C ILE A 60 0.28 4.40 5.60
N ARG A 61 1.21 4.59 6.55
CA ARG A 61 1.43 5.91 7.16
C ARG A 61 1.89 6.95 6.13
N ALA A 62 2.75 6.56 5.20
CA ALA A 62 3.21 7.43 4.12
C ALA A 62 2.06 7.83 3.18
N LEU A 63 1.12 6.92 2.88
CA LEU A 63 -0.10 7.24 2.14
C LEU A 63 -0.95 8.30 2.85
N GLU A 64 -1.22 8.12 4.15
CA GLU A 64 -2.03 9.06 4.94
C GLU A 64 -1.34 10.44 5.07
N TYR A 65 -0.01 10.44 5.26
CA TYR A 65 0.78 11.67 5.23
C TYR A 65 0.69 12.36 3.87
N ALA A 66 0.83 11.62 2.77
CA ALA A 66 0.72 12.18 1.42
C ALA A 66 -0.70 12.72 1.11
N ARG A 67 -1.74 12.05 1.61
CA ARG A 67 -3.13 12.49 1.48
C ARG A 67 -3.37 13.80 2.21
N SER A 68 -2.94 13.92 3.46
CA SER A 68 -3.12 15.14 4.25
C SER A 68 -2.25 16.30 3.76
N GLY A 69 -1.04 16.03 3.30
CA GLY A 69 -0.11 17.02 2.76
C GLY A 69 -0.33 17.40 1.28
N LYS A 70 -1.34 16.82 0.60
CA LYS A 70 -1.60 17.01 -0.84
C LYS A 70 -0.41 16.64 -1.75
N THR A 71 0.40 15.65 -1.34
CA THR A 71 1.58 15.16 -2.10
C THR A 71 1.35 13.80 -2.75
N LEU A 72 0.08 13.39 -2.94
CA LEU A 72 -0.30 12.11 -3.54
C LEU A 72 0.30 11.85 -4.93
N ASP A 73 0.50 12.90 -5.74
CA ASP A 73 1.15 12.78 -7.06
C ASP A 73 2.59 12.26 -6.94
N ALA A 74 3.43 12.97 -6.18
CA ALA A 74 4.81 12.59 -5.94
C ALA A 74 4.90 11.20 -5.30
N PHE A 75 4.07 10.94 -4.29
CA PHE A 75 3.98 9.64 -3.65
C PHE A 75 3.68 8.51 -4.66
N SER A 76 2.71 8.70 -5.56
CA SER A 76 2.34 7.69 -6.57
C SER A 76 3.48 7.38 -7.54
N VAL A 77 4.25 8.39 -7.96
CA VAL A 77 5.39 8.21 -8.86
C VAL A 77 6.48 7.37 -8.19
N HIS A 78 6.83 7.70 -6.94
CA HIS A 78 7.83 6.95 -6.18
C HIS A 78 7.37 5.51 -5.91
N LEU A 79 6.14 5.33 -5.45
CA LEU A 79 5.61 4.00 -5.16
C LEU A 79 5.54 3.12 -6.40
N ASN A 80 5.10 3.66 -7.54
CA ASN A 80 5.02 2.90 -8.79
C ASN A 80 6.40 2.40 -9.25
N ARG A 81 7.44 3.21 -9.11
CA ARG A 81 8.82 2.80 -9.41
C ARG A 81 9.25 1.57 -8.60
N HIS A 82 8.89 1.53 -7.32
CA HIS A 82 9.22 0.39 -6.45
C HIS A 82 8.36 -0.84 -6.75
N ILE A 83 7.06 -0.69 -7.00
CA ILE A 83 6.18 -1.83 -7.33
C ILE A 83 6.61 -2.48 -8.65
N SER A 84 6.89 -1.70 -9.69
CA SER A 84 7.34 -2.24 -10.97
C SER A 84 8.64 -3.03 -10.84
N SER A 85 9.52 -2.66 -9.91
CA SER A 85 10.76 -3.42 -9.63
C SER A 85 10.54 -4.75 -8.92
N LEU A 86 9.41 -4.92 -8.22
CA LEU A 86 9.07 -6.16 -7.51
C LEU A 86 8.31 -7.16 -8.39
N ALA A 87 7.73 -6.69 -9.50
CA ALA A 87 6.99 -7.49 -10.46
C ALA A 87 7.85 -8.05 -11.61
N ALA A 88 9.10 -7.57 -11.74
CA ALA A 88 10.12 -8.10 -12.65
C ALA A 88 10.92 -9.25 -12.01
#